data_AF-S8CIT6-F1
#
_entry.id   AF-S8CIT6-F1
#
_cell.length_a   1.000
_cell.length_b   1.000
_cell.length_c   1.000
_cell.angle_alpha   90.00
_cell.angle_beta   90.00
_cell.angle_gamma   90.00
#
_symmetry.space_group_name_H-M   'P 1'
#
loop_
_entity.id
_entity.type
_entity.pdbx_description
1 polymer ?
#
loop_
_entity_poly.entity_id
_entity_poly.type
_entity_poly.pdbx_seq_one_letter_code
_entity_poly.pdbx_strand_id
1 'polypeptide(L)'
;IVGVWRDMGGDKGKKLKLADADDESNGPNLIDAELLHTVEKLQEIQDELEKVNEEASEKVLEVEQKFNEIRKPIYEKRNEVIKSIPDFWLTAFITHPALSELVTAEDQKIFKYLTDLEVEDFKDLKSGYSISFKFSPNPYFEEAKLTKTFSFFEEGITKITATPIKWKNGTGTPNGIPEGKNGNKRPYAEDSFFAWFNESEHKGDAYEIHDEVADIIKDDLWPNPLTYFNNGADEENPETDDGEDDEGGESEESEGDDDDDEEEEED
;
A
#
# COMPACT_ATOMS: atom_id res chain seq x y z
N ILE A 1 3.09 -5.65 10.80
CA ILE A 1 3.76 -5.76 12.13
C ILE A 1 3.84 -4.39 12.80
N VAL A 2 4.27 -3.34 12.09
CA VAL A 2 4.26 -1.93 12.56
C VAL A 2 2.88 -1.47 13.05
N GLY A 3 1.81 -1.84 12.33
CA GLY A 3 0.43 -1.49 12.69
C GLY A 3 -0.09 -2.14 13.97
N VAL A 4 0.50 -3.25 14.43
CA VAL A 4 0.03 -3.98 15.62
C VAL A 4 0.58 -3.39 16.92
N TRP A 5 1.76 -2.75 16.87
CA TRP A 5 2.39 -2.15 18.06
C TRP A 5 2.13 -0.65 18.19
N ARG A 6 1.76 0.03 17.10
CA ARG A 6 1.25 1.42 17.14
C ARG A 6 -0.05 1.54 17.93
N ASP A 7 -0.80 0.46 18.05
CA ASP A 7 -2.12 0.38 18.71
C ASP A 7 -2.07 0.45 20.25
N MET A 8 -0.89 0.32 20.87
CA MET A 8 -0.74 0.29 22.34
C MET A 8 -0.38 1.63 22.99
N GLY A 9 -0.09 2.68 22.22
CA GLY A 9 0.45 3.95 22.74
C GLY A 9 -0.56 5.08 22.96
N GLY A 10 -1.86 4.81 22.92
CA GLY A 10 -2.87 5.83 22.62
C GLY A 10 -4.09 5.92 23.53
N ASP A 11 -4.02 5.59 24.82
CA ASP A 11 -5.12 5.95 25.74
C ASP A 11 -4.59 6.79 26.91
N LYS A 12 -4.62 8.11 26.73
CA LYS A 12 -4.37 9.06 27.82
C LYS A 12 -5.56 8.98 28.78
N GLY A 13 -5.44 8.11 29.78
CA GLY A 13 -6.39 8.00 30.88
C GLY A 13 -6.77 9.38 31.41
N LYS A 14 -8.03 9.77 31.20
CA LYS A 14 -8.59 11.02 31.72
C LYS A 14 -8.41 11.02 33.24
N LYS A 15 -7.69 12.02 33.78
CA LYS A 15 -7.70 12.34 35.22
C LYS A 15 -9.16 12.51 35.67
N LEU A 16 -9.66 11.55 36.43
CA LEU A 16 -10.95 11.65 37.11
C LEU A 16 -10.84 12.73 38.18
N LYS A 17 -11.52 13.85 37.96
CA LYS A 17 -11.67 14.93 38.93
C LYS A 17 -12.91 14.59 39.78
N LEU A 18 -12.71 13.97 40.95
CA LEU A 18 -13.81 13.78 41.90
C LEU A 18 -14.19 15.15 42.49
N ALA A 19 -15.47 15.50 42.37
CA ALA A 19 -16.08 16.68 42.95
C ALA A 19 -16.41 16.44 44.42
N ASP A 20 -16.19 17.47 45.25
CA ASP A 20 -16.54 17.49 46.67
C ASP A 20 -18.05 17.27 46.87
N ALA A 21 -18.40 16.23 47.64
CA ALA A 21 -19.74 16.03 48.17
C ALA A 21 -19.62 15.80 49.68
N ASP A 22 -20.11 16.79 50.41
CA ASP A 22 -20.22 16.88 51.87
C ASP A 22 -21.46 16.08 52.32
N ASP A 23 -21.31 15.02 53.13
CA ASP A 23 -22.30 14.62 54.15
C ASP A 23 -21.73 13.58 55.14
N GLU A 24 -22.02 13.79 56.43
CA GLU A 24 -21.49 13.05 57.57
C GLU A 24 -22.24 11.73 57.83
N SER A 25 -21.54 10.58 57.92
CA SER A 25 -21.49 9.76 59.16
C SER A 25 -20.89 8.35 58.95
N ASN A 26 -19.95 8.02 59.84
CA ASN A 26 -19.52 6.70 60.33
C ASN A 26 -18.72 5.72 59.43
N GLY A 27 -17.40 5.87 59.51
CA GLY A 27 -16.37 4.84 59.25
C GLY A 27 -15.08 5.50 58.76
N PRO A 28 -13.88 5.23 59.33
CA PRO A 28 -12.70 6.01 58.99
C PRO A 28 -12.35 5.82 57.51
N ASN A 29 -11.87 6.90 56.88
CA ASN A 29 -11.29 7.04 55.52
C ASN A 29 -10.16 6.04 55.16
N LEU A 30 -10.11 4.85 55.75
CA LEU A 30 -9.10 3.81 55.55
C LEU A 30 -9.30 3.05 54.23
N ILE A 31 -10.54 2.76 53.85
CA ILE A 31 -10.86 2.06 52.59
C ILE A 31 -10.48 2.94 51.39
N ASP A 32 -10.71 4.25 51.51
CA ASP A 32 -10.39 5.23 50.47
C ASP A 32 -8.87 5.44 50.37
N ALA A 33 -8.15 5.47 51.50
CA ALA A 33 -6.68 5.53 51.53
C ALA A 33 -6.00 4.25 50.99
N GLU A 34 -6.55 3.07 51.31
CA GLU A 34 -6.04 1.79 50.79
C GLU A 34 -6.30 1.65 49.28
N LEU A 35 -7.47 2.10 48.81
CA LEU A 35 -7.80 2.15 47.39
C LEU A 35 -6.87 3.13 46.65
N LEU A 36 -6.65 4.34 47.17
CA LEU A 36 -5.72 5.32 46.61
C LEU A 36 -4.31 4.74 46.47
N HIS A 37 -3.78 4.13 47.53
CA HIS A 37 -2.46 3.49 47.48
C HIS A 37 -2.39 2.30 46.51
N THR A 38 -3.49 1.57 46.32
CA THR A 38 -3.57 0.50 45.32
C THR A 38 -3.56 1.06 43.89
N VAL A 39 -4.26 2.18 43.65
CA VAL A 39 -4.26 2.88 42.36
C VAL A 39 -2.88 3.50 42.07
N GLU A 40 -2.20 4.07 43.06
CA GLU A 40 -0.82 4.57 42.90
C GLU A 40 0.14 3.45 42.48
N LYS A 41 0.08 2.28 43.14
CA LYS A 41 0.87 1.11 42.73
C LYS A 41 0.53 0.62 41.33
N LEU A 42 -0.75 0.66 40.95
CA LEU A 42 -1.17 0.31 39.59
C LEU A 42 -0.60 1.31 38.58
N GLN A 43 -0.56 2.61 38.91
CA GLN A 43 0.05 3.63 38.07
C GLN A 43 1.55 3.38 37.90
N GLU A 44 2.29 3.05 38.97
CA GLU A 44 3.70 2.68 38.90
C GLU A 44 3.94 1.50 37.93
N ILE A 45 3.09 0.46 37.99
CA ILE A 45 3.16 -0.68 37.08
C ILE A 45 2.87 -0.26 35.63
N GLN A 46 1.90 0.64 35.41
CA GLN A 46 1.59 1.15 34.07
C GLN A 46 2.74 1.97 33.49
N ASP A 47 3.40 2.79 34.31
CA ASP A 47 4.58 3.56 33.91
C ASP A 47 5.76 2.63 33.56
N GLU A 48 5.94 1.52 34.30
CA GLU A 48 6.93 0.49 33.97
C GLU A 48 6.62 -0.21 32.64
N LEU A 49 5.35 -0.53 32.37
CA LEU A 49 4.91 -1.12 31.11
C LEU A 49 5.11 -0.18 29.93
N GLU A 50 4.78 1.11 30.09
CA GLU A 50 4.98 2.13 29.05
C GLU A 50 6.45 2.23 28.66
N LYS A 51 7.36 2.22 29.65
CA LYS A 51 8.80 2.23 29.42
C LYS A 51 9.29 1.02 28.62
N VAL A 52 8.77 -0.17 28.91
CA VAL A 52 9.12 -1.39 28.16
C VAL A 52 8.59 -1.32 26.72
N ASN A 53 7.38 -0.79 26.53
CA ASN A 53 6.78 -0.61 25.21
C ASN A 53 7.54 0.42 24.37
N GLU A 54 8.02 1.50 24.98
CA GLU A 54 8.88 2.49 24.32
C GLU A 54 10.18 1.84 23.84
N GLU A 55 10.87 1.07 24.69
CA GLU A 55 12.10 0.35 24.30
C GLU A 55 11.85 -0.68 23.18
N ALA A 56 10.71 -1.36 23.20
CA ALA A 56 10.33 -2.29 22.13
C ALA A 56 10.08 -1.55 20.80
N SER A 57 9.38 -0.41 20.86
CA SER A 57 9.12 0.45 19.69
C SER A 57 10.41 0.99 19.08
N GLU A 58 11.36 1.41 19.90
CA GLU A 58 12.70 1.84 19.44
C GLU A 58 13.44 0.72 18.71
N LYS A 59 13.47 -0.49 19.27
CA LYS A 59 14.12 -1.65 18.64
C LYS A 59 13.48 -2.04 17.31
N VAL A 60 12.15 -1.97 17.21
CA VAL A 60 11.44 -2.21 15.94
C VAL A 60 11.85 -1.16 14.91
N LEU A 61 11.90 0.11 15.29
CA LEU A 61 12.31 1.20 14.42
C LEU A 61 13.75 1.02 13.92
N GLU A 62 14.69 0.65 14.79
CA GLU A 62 16.09 0.37 14.40
C GLU A 62 16.18 -0.75 13.37
N VAL A 63 15.40 -1.83 13.57
CA VAL A 63 15.35 -2.95 12.62
C VAL A 63 14.77 -2.50 11.27
N GLU A 64 13.68 -1.74 11.29
CA GLU A 64 13.06 -1.21 10.06
C GLU A 64 14.01 -0.29 9.29
N GLN A 65 14.70 0.64 9.97
CA GLN A 65 15.69 1.52 9.36
C GLN A 65 16.79 0.72 8.66
N LYS A 66 17.35 -0.28 9.37
CA LYS A 66 18.37 -1.17 8.81
C LYS A 66 17.89 -1.90 7.55
N PHE A 67 16.67 -2.44 7.57
CA PHE A 67 16.14 -3.16 6.41
C PHE A 67 15.73 -2.22 5.27
N ASN A 68 15.33 -0.98 5.55
CA ASN A 68 15.07 0.02 4.52
C ASN A 68 16.35 0.34 3.73
N GLU A 69 17.48 0.54 4.42
CA GLU A 69 18.78 0.75 3.78
C GLU A 69 19.21 -0.43 2.90
N ILE A 70 18.90 -1.66 3.31
CA ILE A 70 19.19 -2.88 2.54
C ILE A 70 18.24 -3.00 1.33
N ARG A 71 16.96 -2.65 1.48
CA ARG A 71 15.96 -2.72 0.40
C ARG A 71 16.20 -1.67 -0.68
N LYS A 72 16.66 -0.47 -0.31
CA LYS A 72 16.87 0.63 -1.27
C LYS A 72 17.67 0.24 -2.53
N PRO A 73 18.89 -0.33 -2.46
CA PRO A 73 19.63 -0.73 -3.66
C PRO A 73 18.97 -1.89 -4.43
N ILE A 74 18.09 -2.67 -3.78
CA ILE A 74 17.33 -3.73 -4.45
C ILE A 74 16.17 -3.11 -5.24
N TYR A 75 15.45 -2.15 -4.66
CA TYR A 75 14.42 -1.40 -5.36
C TYR A 75 14.99 -0.57 -6.52
N GLU A 76 16.16 0.05 -6.36
CA GLU A 76 16.83 0.74 -7.47
C GLU A 76 17.15 -0.21 -8.62
N LYS A 77 17.73 -1.39 -8.33
CA LYS A 77 17.97 -2.42 -9.36
C LYS A 77 16.68 -2.88 -10.03
N ARG A 78 15.60 -3.07 -9.26
CA ARG A 78 14.28 -3.44 -9.79
C ARG A 78 13.76 -2.37 -10.74
N ASN A 79 13.83 -1.10 -10.35
CA ASN A 79 13.35 0.01 -11.17
C ASN A 79 14.15 0.12 -12.49
N GLU A 80 15.47 -0.11 -12.47
CA GLU A 80 16.26 -0.15 -13.71
C GLU A 80 15.83 -1.26 -14.68
N VAL A 81 15.48 -2.44 -14.15
CA VAL A 81 14.95 -3.54 -14.99
C VAL A 81 13.57 -3.21 -15.53
N ILE A 82 12.66 -2.71 -14.68
CA ILE A 82 11.28 -2.37 -15.05
C ILE A 82 11.24 -1.33 -16.18
N LYS A 83 12.16 -0.35 -16.22
CA LYS A 83 12.23 0.64 -17.31
C LYS A 83 12.35 0.04 -18.71
N SER A 84 12.83 -1.20 -18.82
CA SER A 84 12.96 -1.92 -20.09
C SER A 84 11.69 -2.69 -20.49
N ILE A 85 10.69 -2.75 -19.62
CA ILE A 85 9.42 -3.47 -19.83
C ILE A 85 8.34 -2.42 -20.15
N PRO A 86 7.83 -2.36 -21.40
CA PRO A 86 6.76 -1.44 -21.77
C PRO A 86 5.51 -1.64 -20.92
N ASP A 87 4.84 -0.53 -20.59
CA ASP A 87 3.55 -0.49 -19.88
C ASP A 87 3.50 -1.25 -18.53
N PHE A 88 4.66 -1.64 -17.95
CA PHE A 88 4.72 -2.47 -16.74
C PHE A 88 3.85 -1.95 -15.60
N TRP A 89 4.00 -0.67 -15.25
CA TRP A 89 3.22 -0.07 -14.18
C TRP A 89 1.76 0.09 -14.55
N LEU A 90 1.43 0.41 -15.81
CA LEU A 90 0.04 0.44 -16.26
C LEU A 90 -0.62 -0.93 -16.06
N THR A 91 -0.02 -2.00 -16.59
CA THR A 91 -0.51 -3.38 -16.45
C THR A 91 -0.66 -3.76 -14.98
N ALA A 92 0.36 -3.51 -14.15
CA ALA A 92 0.29 -3.83 -12.72
C ALA A 92 -0.84 -3.09 -11.99
N PHE A 93 -1.14 -1.83 -12.34
CA PHE A 93 -2.25 -1.08 -11.76
C PHE A 93 -3.61 -1.62 -12.20
N ILE A 94 -3.81 -1.91 -13.50
CA ILE A 94 -5.12 -2.33 -14.02
C ILE A 94 -5.44 -3.81 -13.75
N THR A 95 -4.44 -4.62 -13.39
CA THR A 95 -4.66 -5.99 -12.91
C THR A 95 -4.88 -6.07 -11.40
N HIS A 96 -4.44 -5.05 -10.65
CA HIS A 96 -4.66 -5.03 -9.20
C HIS A 96 -6.15 -4.87 -8.87
N PRO A 97 -6.77 -5.76 -8.07
CA PRO A 97 -8.22 -5.81 -7.88
C PRO A 97 -8.88 -4.50 -7.45
N ALA A 98 -8.24 -3.74 -6.55
CA ALA A 98 -8.77 -2.47 -6.07
C ALA A 98 -8.35 -1.23 -6.90
N LEU A 99 -7.17 -1.25 -7.53
CA LEU A 99 -6.67 -0.07 -8.25
C LEU A 99 -7.26 -0.02 -9.67
N SER A 100 -7.59 -1.17 -10.25
CA SER A 100 -8.21 -1.28 -11.57
C SER A 100 -9.56 -0.55 -11.63
N GLU A 101 -10.33 -0.57 -10.55
CA GLU A 101 -11.61 0.14 -10.43
C GLU A 101 -11.45 1.68 -10.39
N LEU A 102 -10.25 2.17 -10.05
CA LEU A 102 -9.96 3.60 -9.92
C LEU A 102 -9.33 4.21 -11.18
N VAL A 103 -8.80 3.39 -12.09
CA VAL A 103 -8.09 3.86 -13.29
C VAL A 103 -9.02 3.79 -14.51
N THR A 104 -9.55 4.94 -14.91
CA THR A 104 -10.45 5.05 -16.06
C THR A 104 -9.73 4.81 -17.40
N ALA A 105 -10.47 4.56 -18.48
CA ALA A 105 -9.88 4.39 -19.81
C ALA A 105 -9.10 5.61 -20.32
N GLU A 106 -9.44 6.83 -19.89
CA GLU A 106 -8.66 8.04 -20.19
C GLU A 106 -7.38 8.09 -19.35
N ASP A 107 -7.43 7.71 -18.08
CA ASP A 107 -6.26 7.63 -17.21
C ASP A 107 -5.24 6.63 -17.75
N GLN A 108 -5.69 5.47 -18.26
CA GLN A 108 -4.80 4.48 -18.87
C GLN A 108 -3.94 5.07 -19.99
N LYS A 109 -4.48 5.99 -20.80
CA LYS A 109 -3.70 6.67 -21.87
C LYS A 109 -2.59 7.54 -21.30
N ILE A 110 -2.78 8.12 -20.12
CA ILE A 110 -1.77 8.89 -19.39
C ILE A 110 -0.75 7.94 -18.75
N PHE A 111 -1.22 6.83 -18.16
CA PHE A 111 -0.37 5.80 -17.56
C PHE A 111 0.57 5.13 -18.57
N LYS A 112 0.27 5.12 -19.87
CA LYS A 112 1.24 4.72 -20.92
C LYS A 112 2.53 5.54 -20.93
N TYR A 113 2.52 6.74 -20.34
CA TYR A 113 3.70 7.58 -20.18
C TYR A 113 4.38 7.38 -18.82
N LEU A 114 3.82 6.58 -17.91
CA LEU A 114 4.39 6.28 -16.59
C LEU A 114 5.62 5.39 -16.76
N THR A 115 6.79 5.95 -16.43
CA THR A 115 8.09 5.28 -16.59
C THR A 115 8.62 4.69 -15.29
N ASP A 116 8.17 5.21 -14.15
CA ASP A 116 8.67 4.81 -12.84
C ASP A 116 7.62 5.09 -11.77
N LEU A 117 7.52 4.19 -10.80
CA LEU A 117 6.85 4.39 -9.52
C LEU A 117 7.92 4.28 -8.44
N GLU A 118 7.79 5.08 -7.40
CA GLU A 118 8.75 5.09 -6.30
C GLU A 118 8.02 5.42 -5.00
N VAL A 119 8.16 4.53 -4.01
CA VAL A 119 7.71 4.78 -2.65
C VAL A 119 8.94 4.88 -1.76
N GLU A 120 9.13 6.05 -1.17
CA GLU A 120 10.27 6.35 -0.29
C GLU A 120 9.77 6.76 1.09
N ASP A 121 10.13 5.97 2.10
CA ASP A 121 10.02 6.37 3.49
C ASP A 121 11.03 7.48 3.80
N PHE A 122 10.66 8.40 4.69
CA PHE A 122 11.57 9.43 5.16
C PHE A 122 12.71 8.83 5.99
N LYS A 123 13.82 9.58 6.10
CA LYS A 123 14.97 9.16 6.90
C LYS A 123 14.58 8.83 8.34
N ASP A 124 13.69 9.63 8.90
CA ASP A 124 12.94 9.26 10.10
C ASP A 124 11.64 8.57 9.68
N LEU A 125 11.58 7.24 9.80
CA LEU A 125 10.42 6.45 9.37
C LEU A 125 9.12 6.85 10.08
N LYS A 126 9.22 7.45 11.28
CA LYS A 126 8.05 7.95 12.02
C LYS A 126 7.48 9.22 11.41
N SER A 127 8.27 9.95 10.62
CA SER A 127 7.92 11.29 10.12
C SER A 127 7.15 11.29 8.80
N GLY A 128 7.12 10.18 8.06
CA GLY A 128 6.36 10.11 6.81
C GLY A 128 6.96 9.28 5.70
N TYR A 129 6.29 9.34 4.55
CA TYR A 129 6.72 8.75 3.29
C TYR A 129 6.19 9.55 2.10
N SER A 130 6.69 9.26 0.90
CA SER A 130 6.18 9.82 -0.35
C SER A 130 6.00 8.76 -1.42
N ILE A 131 4.98 8.94 -2.26
CA ILE A 131 4.68 8.13 -3.42
C ILE A 131 4.87 9.02 -4.66
N SER A 132 5.73 8.59 -5.56
CA SER A 132 6.22 9.36 -6.70
C SER A 132 5.97 8.61 -8.01
N PHE A 133 5.25 9.24 -8.93
CA PHE A 133 5.00 8.76 -10.28
C PHE A 133 5.83 9.58 -11.26
N LYS A 134 6.73 8.97 -12.03
CA LYS A 134 7.57 9.67 -13.02
C LYS A 134 7.08 9.38 -14.43
N PHE A 135 6.83 10.44 -15.18
CA PHE A 135 6.30 10.36 -16.53
C PHE A 135 7.34 10.80 -17.56
N SER A 136 7.35 10.12 -18.70
CA SER A 136 7.99 10.63 -19.91
C SER A 136 7.23 11.85 -20.44
N PRO A 137 7.85 12.65 -21.35
CA PRO A 137 7.16 13.76 -21.99
C PRO A 137 5.84 13.31 -22.64
N ASN A 138 4.73 13.92 -22.22
CA ASN A 138 3.38 13.50 -22.59
C ASN A 138 2.51 14.71 -23.00
N PRO A 139 1.39 14.49 -23.72
CA PRO A 139 0.53 15.57 -24.20
C PRO A 139 -0.42 16.12 -23.12
N TYR A 140 -0.50 15.52 -21.94
CA TYR A 140 -1.55 15.77 -20.94
C TYR A 140 -1.18 16.84 -19.91
N PHE A 141 0.06 16.82 -19.39
CA PHE A 141 0.55 17.79 -18.41
C PHE A 141 2.04 18.06 -18.59
N GLU A 142 2.56 19.08 -17.90
CA GLU A 142 3.97 19.50 -17.99
C GLU A 142 4.89 18.77 -17.01
N GLU A 143 4.34 18.35 -15.87
CA GLU A 143 5.08 17.74 -14.78
C GLU A 143 5.70 16.39 -15.18
N ALA A 144 7.02 16.25 -15.05
CA ALA A 144 7.70 14.96 -15.26
C ALA A 144 7.56 14.01 -14.05
N LYS A 145 7.16 14.53 -12.88
CA LYS A 145 6.99 13.77 -11.65
C LYS A 145 5.81 14.30 -10.86
N LEU A 146 4.87 13.43 -10.51
CA LEU A 146 3.77 13.70 -9.59
C LEU A 146 4.06 12.99 -8.28
N THR A 147 4.08 13.73 -7.17
CA THR A 147 4.39 13.19 -5.85
C THR A 147 3.27 13.50 -4.88
N LYS A 148 2.81 12.49 -4.14
CA LYS A 148 1.95 12.65 -2.95
C LYS A 148 2.77 12.28 -1.72
N THR A 149 2.74 13.15 -0.71
CA THR A 149 3.60 13.08 0.48
C THR A 149 2.74 13.10 1.72
N PHE A 150 3.02 12.16 2.62
CA PHE A 150 2.34 11.98 3.90
C PHE A 150 3.36 12.27 5.00
N SER A 151 3.16 13.36 5.74
CA SER A 151 4.03 13.75 6.86
C SER A 151 3.29 13.61 8.18
N PHE A 152 3.89 12.90 9.12
CA PHE A 152 3.35 12.62 10.46
C PHE A 152 4.11 13.44 11.51
N PHE A 153 3.36 14.07 12.43
CA PHE A 153 3.91 14.88 13.51
C PHE A 153 3.48 14.31 14.89
N GLU A 154 4.29 14.56 15.93
CA GLU A 154 4.14 14.00 17.29
C GLU A 154 2.78 14.25 17.95
N GLU A 155 2.05 15.30 17.55
CA GLU A 155 0.71 15.61 18.06
C GLU A 155 -0.41 14.81 17.38
N GLY A 156 -0.05 13.80 16.60
CA GLY A 156 -1.00 13.13 15.73
C GLY A 156 -1.53 14.08 14.66
N ILE A 157 -0.70 14.97 14.13
CA ILE A 157 -1.11 15.76 12.95
C ILE A 157 -0.53 15.04 11.74
N THR A 158 -1.37 14.73 10.76
CA THR A 158 -0.89 14.28 9.45
C THR A 158 -1.09 15.38 8.43
N LYS A 159 -0.05 15.69 7.66
CA LYS A 159 -0.11 16.63 6.54
C LYS A 159 0.08 15.87 5.25
N ILE A 160 -0.93 15.97 4.37
CA ILE A 160 -0.87 15.43 3.02
C ILE A 160 -0.64 16.58 2.04
N THR A 161 0.42 16.46 1.25
CA THR A 161 0.70 17.38 0.14
C THR A 161 0.91 16.61 -1.15
N ALA A 162 0.31 17.10 -2.23
CA ALA A 162 0.44 16.52 -3.56
C ALA A 162 1.01 17.54 -4.55
N THR A 163 1.63 17.05 -5.61
CA THR A 163 2.07 17.87 -6.74
C THR A 163 0.85 18.33 -7.54
N PRO A 164 0.59 19.65 -7.66
CA PRO A 164 -0.52 20.14 -8.47
C PRO A 164 -0.30 19.81 -9.95
N ILE A 165 -1.30 19.24 -10.61
CA ILE A 165 -1.20 18.85 -12.02
C ILE A 165 -1.59 20.05 -12.90
N LYS A 166 -0.69 20.45 -13.81
CA LYS A 166 -0.97 21.50 -14.78
C LYS A 166 -1.33 20.89 -16.13
N TRP A 167 -2.62 20.67 -16.30
CA TRP A 167 -3.18 20.12 -17.52
C TRP A 167 -2.94 21.02 -18.75
N LYS A 168 -2.52 20.41 -19.85
CA LYS A 168 -2.33 21.05 -21.16
C LYS A 168 -3.67 21.23 -21.86
N ASN A 169 -3.81 22.35 -22.57
CA ASN A 169 -5.06 22.78 -23.22
C ASN A 169 -5.72 21.64 -24.03
N GLY A 170 -6.97 21.33 -23.69
CA GLY A 170 -7.82 20.40 -24.46
C GLY A 170 -7.62 18.90 -24.16
N THR A 171 -6.79 18.52 -23.19
CA THR A 171 -6.45 17.10 -22.90
C THR A 171 -6.94 16.56 -21.56
N GLY A 172 -7.78 17.32 -20.84
CA GLY A 172 -8.46 16.83 -19.64
C GLY A 172 -8.48 17.87 -18.54
N THR A 173 -9.67 18.24 -18.09
CA THR A 173 -9.87 18.80 -16.75
C THR A 173 -9.80 17.65 -15.73
N PRO A 174 -9.52 17.92 -14.45
CA PRO A 174 -9.80 16.98 -13.36
C PRO A 174 -11.30 16.88 -13.03
N ASN A 175 -12.18 17.21 -13.98
CA ASN A 175 -13.65 17.18 -13.88
C ASN A 175 -14.23 17.59 -15.23
N GLY A 176 -14.71 16.66 -16.05
CA GLY A 176 -15.28 16.93 -17.38
C GLY A 176 -16.52 17.83 -17.42
N ILE A 177 -16.43 19.06 -16.91
CA ILE A 177 -17.48 20.08 -16.95
C ILE A 177 -17.20 20.97 -18.16
N PRO A 178 -17.92 20.81 -19.29
CA PRO A 178 -18.09 21.92 -20.19
C PRO A 178 -18.79 23.04 -19.40
N GLU A 179 -18.25 24.26 -19.42
CA GLU A 179 -18.96 25.44 -18.93
C GLU A 179 -20.30 25.56 -19.67
N GLY A 180 -21.37 25.02 -19.11
CA GLY A 180 -22.61 24.85 -19.87
C GLY A 180 -23.75 24.14 -19.16
N LYS A 181 -24.59 24.97 -18.50
CA LYS A 181 -26.04 24.82 -18.25
C LYS A 181 -26.50 23.99 -17.04
N ASN A 182 -27.09 24.72 -16.10
CA ASN A 182 -28.18 24.37 -15.19
C ASN A 182 -28.92 23.06 -15.52
N GLY A 183 -28.81 22.08 -14.63
CA GLY A 183 -29.67 20.91 -14.59
C GLY A 183 -29.41 20.07 -13.35
N ASN A 184 -30.37 20.03 -12.43
CA ASN A 184 -30.39 19.08 -11.31
C ASN A 184 -30.43 17.65 -11.85
N LYS A 185 -29.25 17.03 -12.00
CA LYS A 185 -28.93 15.60 -11.99
C LYS A 185 -27.47 15.48 -12.43
N ARG A 186 -26.58 15.21 -11.47
CA ARG A 186 -25.16 14.92 -11.75
C ARG A 186 -25.12 13.67 -12.65
N PRO A 187 -24.56 13.72 -13.88
CA PRO A 187 -24.19 12.50 -14.55
C PRO A 187 -23.00 11.89 -13.80
N TYR A 188 -23.00 10.57 -13.61
CA TYR A 188 -21.84 9.81 -13.15
C TYR A 188 -20.71 10.02 -14.17
N ALA A 189 -19.84 10.99 -13.94
CA ALA A 189 -18.52 10.99 -14.54
C ALA A 189 -17.67 10.14 -13.59
N GLU A 190 -17.07 9.08 -14.12
CA GLU A 190 -16.07 8.30 -13.38
C GLU A 190 -14.96 9.26 -12.94
N ASP A 191 -14.74 9.38 -11.64
CA ASP A 191 -13.70 10.26 -11.10
C ASP A 191 -12.33 9.75 -11.58
N SER A 192 -11.55 10.60 -12.23
CA SER A 192 -10.21 10.25 -12.73
C SER A 192 -9.28 9.91 -11.57
N PHE A 193 -8.42 8.89 -11.73
CA PHE A 193 -7.38 8.54 -10.76
C PHE A 193 -6.53 9.75 -10.35
N PHE A 194 -6.24 10.65 -11.29
CA PHE A 194 -5.42 11.84 -11.04
C PHE A 194 -6.08 12.86 -10.10
N ALA A 195 -7.37 12.72 -9.80
CA ALA A 195 -8.03 13.48 -8.73
C ALA A 195 -7.44 13.19 -7.35
N TRP A 196 -6.81 12.02 -7.14
CA TRP A 196 -6.10 11.68 -5.91
C TRP A 196 -4.95 12.65 -5.56
N PHE A 197 -4.41 13.39 -6.56
CA PHE A 197 -3.43 14.45 -6.34
C PHE A 197 -4.05 15.82 -6.02
N ASN A 198 -5.38 15.97 -6.08
CA ASN A 198 -6.07 17.20 -5.67
C ASN A 198 -6.50 17.15 -4.19
N GLU A 199 -6.55 15.96 -3.60
CA GLU A 199 -6.84 15.77 -2.18
C GLU A 199 -5.65 16.22 -1.34
N SER A 200 -5.66 17.49 -0.95
CA SER A 200 -4.67 18.08 -0.06
C SER A 200 -5.35 18.71 1.15
N GLU A 201 -4.79 18.44 2.33
CA GLU A 201 -5.26 18.86 3.65
C GLU A 201 -6.42 18.07 4.25
N HIS A 202 -6.08 17.01 4.98
CA HIS A 202 -6.90 16.56 6.11
C HIS A 202 -6.30 17.16 7.39
N LYS A 203 -7.11 17.92 8.14
CA LYS A 203 -6.81 18.28 9.52
C LYS A 203 -7.62 17.34 10.41
N GLY A 204 -7.03 16.19 10.72
CA GLY A 204 -7.59 15.20 11.63
C GLY A 204 -6.46 14.62 12.47
N ASP A 205 -6.83 13.95 13.57
CA ASP A 205 -5.87 13.21 14.38
C ASP A 205 -5.20 12.13 13.48
N ALA A 206 -3.91 11.83 13.71
CA ALA A 206 -3.08 11.00 12.82
C ALA A 206 -3.56 9.55 12.73
N TYR A 207 -4.50 9.21 13.58
CA TYR A 207 -5.17 7.92 13.64
C TYR A 207 -6.37 7.82 12.68
N GLU A 208 -6.81 8.93 12.05
CA GLU A 208 -8.04 8.97 11.23
C GLU A 208 -7.83 9.23 9.72
N ILE A 209 -6.59 9.54 9.28
CA ILE A 209 -6.35 9.79 7.85
C ILE A 209 -5.90 8.49 7.19
N HIS A 210 -6.87 7.67 6.84
CA HIS A 210 -6.71 6.44 6.06
C HIS A 210 -6.86 6.77 4.56
N ASP A 211 -5.78 6.72 3.80
CA ASP A 211 -5.79 6.88 2.34
C ASP A 211 -5.62 5.48 1.74
N GLU A 212 -6.73 4.83 1.41
CA GLU A 212 -6.75 3.44 0.93
C GLU A 212 -5.84 3.25 -0.30
N VAL A 213 -5.80 4.24 -1.20
CA VAL A 213 -4.95 4.19 -2.39
C VAL A 213 -3.48 4.23 -2.01
N ALA A 214 -3.10 5.08 -1.06
CA ALA A 214 -1.72 5.15 -0.57
C ALA A 214 -1.30 3.83 0.10
N ASP A 215 -2.18 3.26 0.93
CA ASP A 215 -1.92 2.01 1.65
C ASP A 215 -1.77 0.83 0.69
N ILE A 216 -2.66 0.71 -0.30
CA ILE A 216 -2.56 -0.32 -1.34
C ILE A 216 -1.25 -0.16 -2.14
N ILE A 217 -0.92 1.06 -2.58
CA ILE A 217 0.31 1.29 -3.33
C ILE A 217 1.53 0.93 -2.48
N LYS A 218 1.60 1.41 -1.24
CA LYS A 218 2.79 1.29 -0.39
C LYS A 218 2.98 -0.12 0.19
N ASP A 219 1.91 -0.75 0.64
CA ASP A 219 1.99 -2.00 1.43
C ASP A 219 1.67 -3.25 0.59
N ASP A 220 1.09 -3.12 -0.61
CA ASP A 220 0.75 -4.25 -1.49
C ASP A 220 1.45 -4.17 -2.86
N LEU A 221 1.10 -3.18 -3.68
CA LEU A 221 1.61 -3.07 -5.06
C LEU A 221 3.13 -2.84 -5.09
N TRP A 222 3.64 -1.88 -4.32
CA TRP A 222 5.05 -1.49 -4.36
C TRP A 222 6.01 -2.60 -3.91
N PRO A 223 5.75 -3.38 -2.85
CA PRO A 223 6.60 -4.50 -2.46
C PRO A 223 6.76 -5.55 -3.56
N ASN A 224 5.70 -5.89 -4.30
CA ASN A 224 5.73 -6.96 -5.28
C ASN A 224 4.82 -6.72 -6.50
N PRO A 225 5.16 -5.75 -7.39
CA PRO A 225 4.29 -5.42 -8.52
C PRO A 225 4.27 -6.50 -9.62
N LEU A 226 5.24 -7.42 -9.60
CA LEU A 226 5.38 -8.47 -10.61
C LEU A 226 4.22 -9.49 -10.56
N THR A 227 3.61 -9.71 -9.39
CA THR A 227 2.44 -10.60 -9.27
C THR A 227 1.29 -10.09 -10.12
N TYR A 228 1.01 -8.79 -10.03
CA TYR A 228 -0.07 -8.16 -10.80
C TYR A 228 0.27 -8.07 -12.28
N PHE A 229 1.52 -7.77 -12.62
CA PHE A 229 1.96 -7.79 -14.01
C PHE A 229 1.79 -9.16 -14.67
N ASN A 230 2.19 -10.25 -13.99
CA ASN A 230 2.09 -11.60 -14.54
C ASN A 230 0.63 -12.05 -14.70
N ASN A 231 -0.23 -11.73 -13.73
CA ASN A 231 -1.65 -12.05 -13.82
C ASN A 231 -2.33 -11.35 -15.01
N GLY A 232 -1.88 -10.15 -15.39
CA GLY A 232 -2.37 -9.46 -16.58
C GLY A 232 -1.88 -10.07 -17.89
N ALA A 233 -0.68 -10.67 -17.88
CA ALA A 233 -0.12 -11.36 -19.04
C ALA A 233 -0.82 -12.69 -19.33
N ASP A 234 -1.31 -13.40 -18.30
CA ASP A 234 -2.07 -14.65 -18.48
C ASP A 234 -3.48 -14.41 -19.04
N GLU A 235 -4.11 -13.27 -18.73
CA GLU A 235 -5.44 -12.92 -19.27
C GLU A 235 -5.39 -12.46 -20.74
N GLU A 236 -4.24 -12.00 -21.23
CA GLU A 236 -4.04 -11.62 -22.64
C GLU A 236 -3.64 -12.79 -23.56
N ASN A 237 -3.48 -14.03 -23.05
CA ASN A 237 -3.16 -15.20 -23.86
C ASN A 237 -4.28 -16.27 -23.92
N PRO A 238 -5.42 -16.00 -24.59
CA PRO A 238 -6.40 -17.05 -24.91
C PRO A 238 -6.06 -17.88 -26.16
N GLU A 239 -4.86 -17.75 -26.76
CA GLU A 239 -4.53 -18.37 -28.05
C GLU A 239 -3.45 -19.45 -27.92
N THR A 240 -3.78 -20.58 -27.29
CA THR A 240 -3.33 -21.94 -27.69
C THR A 240 -4.30 -22.98 -27.13
N ASP A 241 -5.56 -22.95 -27.56
CA ASP A 241 -6.41 -24.15 -27.59
C ASP A 241 -6.58 -24.52 -29.07
N ASP A 242 -5.46 -24.92 -29.69
CA ASP A 242 -5.51 -25.63 -30.96
C ASP A 242 -5.99 -27.05 -30.66
N GLY A 243 -7.31 -27.21 -30.71
CA GLY A 243 -7.94 -28.50 -30.82
C GLY A 243 -7.46 -29.21 -32.09
N GLU A 244 -6.58 -30.19 -31.92
CA GLU A 244 -6.40 -31.27 -32.89
C GLU A 244 -6.96 -32.56 -32.30
N ASP A 245 -8.20 -32.78 -32.68
CA ASP A 245 -8.90 -34.06 -32.72
C ASP A 245 -8.17 -34.95 -33.75
N ASP A 246 -7.39 -35.94 -33.30
CA ASP A 246 -6.91 -37.04 -34.16
C ASP A 246 -7.31 -38.38 -33.54
N GLU A 247 -8.51 -38.82 -33.94
CA GLU A 247 -8.90 -40.23 -33.86
C GLU A 247 -8.10 -41.05 -34.88
N GLY A 248 -7.39 -42.11 -34.45
CA GLY A 248 -6.85 -43.04 -35.44
C GLY A 248 -5.95 -44.19 -35.00
N GLY A 249 -6.48 -45.14 -34.23
CA GLY A 249 -6.16 -46.57 -34.42
C GLY A 249 -4.96 -47.15 -33.68
N GLU A 250 -5.22 -47.74 -32.50
CA GLU A 250 -4.34 -48.77 -31.92
C GLU A 250 -4.91 -50.18 -32.20
N SER A 251 -4.35 -50.80 -33.21
CA SER A 251 -4.14 -52.25 -33.34
C SER A 251 -2.78 -52.36 -34.04
N GLU A 252 -1.81 -53.15 -33.60
CA GLU A 252 -1.88 -54.61 -33.59
C GLU A 252 -0.92 -55.23 -32.55
N GLU A 253 -1.39 -56.28 -31.89
CA GLU A 253 -0.56 -57.26 -31.20
C GLU A 253 0.12 -58.16 -32.24
N SER A 254 1.41 -58.44 -32.08
CA SER A 254 1.99 -59.70 -32.51
C SER A 254 3.18 -60.05 -31.63
N GLU A 255 3.00 -61.10 -30.85
CA GLU A 255 4.08 -61.85 -30.22
C GLU A 255 4.97 -62.52 -31.26
N GLY A 256 6.22 -62.79 -30.89
CA GLY A 256 7.23 -63.43 -31.72
C GLY A 256 8.53 -63.61 -30.96
N ASP A 257 8.48 -64.56 -30.03
CA ASP A 257 9.58 -65.27 -29.35
C ASP A 257 10.67 -65.71 -30.35
N ASP A 258 11.95 -65.60 -29.97
CA ASP A 258 12.94 -66.65 -30.14
C ASP A 258 14.31 -66.24 -29.54
N ASP A 259 14.74 -67.12 -28.64
CA ASP A 259 16.02 -67.22 -27.95
C ASP A 259 17.27 -67.14 -28.87
N ASP A 260 18.40 -66.65 -28.34
CA ASP A 260 19.55 -67.52 -28.00
C ASP A 260 20.79 -66.72 -27.57
N ASP A 261 21.24 -67.09 -26.37
CA ASP A 261 22.61 -67.45 -25.96
C ASP A 261 23.82 -66.51 -26.09
N GLU A 262 24.36 -66.26 -24.88
CA GLU A 262 25.73 -66.46 -24.40
C GLU A 262 26.90 -65.62 -24.95
N GLU A 263 27.46 -64.86 -23.99
CA GLU A 263 28.87 -64.60 -23.68
C GLU A 263 29.90 -64.51 -24.80
N GLU A 264 30.67 -63.41 -24.84
CA GLU A 264 32.14 -63.46 -24.70
C GLU A 264 32.67 -62.13 -24.10
N GLU A 265 33.24 -62.26 -22.89
CA GLU A 265 34.29 -61.39 -22.33
C GLU A 265 35.64 -61.85 -22.88
N GLU A 266 36.50 -60.95 -23.37
CA GLU A 266 37.99 -60.99 -23.34
C GLU A 266 38.46 -59.54 -23.70
N ASP A 267 39.50 -58.89 -23.16
CA ASP A 267 40.71 -59.26 -22.39
C ASP A 267 41.32 -60.65 -22.59
#